data_AF-M2T745-F1
#
_entry.id   AF-M2T745-F1
#
_cell.length_a   1.000
_cell.length_b   1.000
_cell.length_c   1.000
_cell.angle_alpha   90.00
_cell.angle_beta   90.00
_cell.angle_gamma   90.00
#
_symmetry.space_group_name_H-M   'P 1'
#
loop_
_entity.id
_entity.type
_entity.pdbx_description
1 polymer ?
#
loop_
_entity_poly.entity_id
_entity_poly.type
_entity_poly.pdbx_seq_one_letter_code
_entity_poly.pdbx_strand_id
1 'polypeptide(L)'
;MSARPARLAVTAASTGLLLGLAACQPEQPREEPEEKAEPAPKPTPSDPRRFIGRWARSADQCETDWWRFWADELRTKTEGMHCDILPPDASFSDTELRTVCRMPDGGFRETWTLSYGDDAQTMTIRGEEGQEVELVKCE
;
A
#
# COMPACT_ATOMS: atom_id res chain seq x y z
N MET A 1 29.02 22.98 -31.29
CA MET A 1 29.13 24.44 -31.06
C MET A 1 27.73 24.99 -30.85
N SER A 2 27.57 26.04 -30.02
CA SER A 2 26.34 26.53 -29.35
C SER A 2 25.88 25.63 -28.19
N ALA A 3 26.14 25.87 -26.90
CA ALA A 3 26.42 27.04 -26.05
C ALA A 3 25.21 27.92 -25.66
N ARG A 4 24.96 27.94 -24.33
CA ARG A 4 24.32 28.95 -23.45
C ARG A 4 22.90 28.64 -22.92
N PRO A 5 22.49 29.16 -21.74
CA PRO A 5 23.28 29.60 -20.57
C PRO A 5 22.73 29.12 -19.20
N ALA A 6 23.60 29.20 -18.19
CA ALA A 6 23.30 29.14 -16.76
C ALA A 6 22.74 30.48 -16.22
N ARG A 7 21.90 30.41 -15.18
CA ARG A 7 21.61 31.46 -14.17
C ARG A 7 21.22 30.70 -12.87
N LEU A 8 21.99 30.65 -11.77
CA LEU A 8 22.33 31.69 -10.77
C LEU A 8 21.11 32.58 -10.45
N ALA A 9 20.69 32.88 -9.24
CA ALA A 9 21.10 32.65 -7.84
C ALA A 9 19.83 33.06 -7.02
N VAL A 10 19.72 32.95 -5.70
CA VAL A 10 20.23 33.90 -4.69
C VAL A 10 19.51 33.55 -3.37
N THR A 11 20.30 33.55 -2.30
CA THR A 11 20.00 33.53 -0.86
C THR A 11 18.93 34.52 -0.36
N ALA A 12 18.22 34.17 0.71
CA ALA A 12 17.87 35.13 1.77
C ALA A 12 17.72 34.44 3.12
N ALA A 13 18.69 34.70 4.00
CA ALA A 13 18.62 34.43 5.43
C ALA A 13 17.76 35.51 6.11
N SER A 14 16.94 35.12 7.07
CA SER A 14 16.29 36.05 8.00
C SER A 14 16.39 35.50 9.42
N THR A 15 17.42 35.99 10.11
CA THR A 15 17.63 35.90 11.55
C THR A 15 16.56 36.73 12.26
N GLY A 16 15.74 36.11 13.10
CA GLY A 16 14.81 36.78 14.00
C GLY A 16 15.10 36.41 15.44
N LEU A 17 16.00 37.17 16.06
CA LEU A 17 16.36 37.10 17.48
C LEU A 17 15.27 37.82 18.30
N LEU A 18 14.58 37.13 19.21
CA LEU A 18 13.87 37.77 20.33
C LEU A 18 14.06 36.94 21.60
N LEU A 19 15.06 37.37 22.37
CA LEU A 19 15.27 37.02 23.77
C LEU A 19 14.17 37.68 24.62
N GLY A 20 13.28 36.87 25.18
CA GLY A 20 12.37 37.26 26.25
C GLY A 20 12.66 36.45 27.51
N LEU A 21 13.57 36.95 28.35
CA LEU A 21 13.78 36.46 29.72
C LEU A 21 12.60 36.92 30.58
N ALA A 22 11.62 36.04 30.78
CA ALA A 22 10.54 36.25 31.73
C ALA A 22 10.55 35.15 32.79
N ALA A 23 10.74 35.60 34.04
CA ALA A 23 10.32 34.99 35.30
C ALA A 23 10.70 33.52 35.56
N CYS A 24 11.75 33.37 36.37
CA CYS A 24 12.03 32.19 37.16
C CYS A 24 10.93 32.01 38.23
N GLN A 25 10.01 31.07 38.01
CA GLN A 25 9.26 30.42 39.08
C GLN A 25 9.66 28.94 39.08
N PRO A 26 10.21 28.39 40.17
CA PRO A 26 10.33 26.95 40.30
C PRO A 26 8.92 26.39 40.56
N GLU A 27 8.18 26.13 39.49
CA GLU A 27 7.08 25.19 39.55
C GLU A 27 7.69 23.83 39.93
N GLN A 28 7.22 23.28 41.05
CA GLN A 28 7.59 21.95 41.48
C GLN A 28 7.30 20.96 40.34
N PRO A 29 8.20 20.00 40.06
CA PRO A 29 7.86 18.89 39.18
C PRO A 29 6.73 18.12 39.86
N ARG A 30 5.49 18.45 39.49
CA ARG A 30 4.40 17.51 39.62
C ARG A 30 4.78 16.42 38.64
N GLU A 31 5.22 15.29 39.17
CA GLU A 31 5.25 14.03 38.42
C GLU A 31 3.81 13.80 37.94
N GLU A 32 3.49 14.36 36.76
CA GLU A 32 2.46 13.80 35.92
C GLU A 32 2.90 12.36 35.71
N PRO A 33 2.05 11.38 36.07
CA PRO A 33 2.28 10.03 35.61
C PRO A 33 2.47 10.14 34.11
N GLU A 34 3.66 9.80 33.64
CA GLU A 34 3.92 9.53 32.24
C GLU A 34 2.94 8.40 31.91
N GLU A 35 1.74 8.79 31.47
CA GLU A 35 0.75 7.91 30.90
C GLU A 35 1.42 7.43 29.63
N LYS A 36 2.20 6.38 29.82
CA LYS A 36 2.87 5.58 28.82
C LYS A 36 1.80 5.27 27.82
N ALA A 37 1.73 6.09 26.77
CA ALA A 37 0.74 5.98 25.72
C ALA A 37 0.81 4.52 25.28
N GLU A 38 -0.21 3.75 25.67
CA GLU A 38 -0.31 2.36 25.27
C GLU A 38 -0.19 2.41 23.76
N PRO A 39 0.76 1.67 23.16
CA PRO A 39 0.88 1.63 21.72
C PRO A 39 -0.52 1.35 21.18
N ALA A 40 -1.06 2.27 20.38
CA ALA A 40 -2.40 2.14 19.83
C ALA A 40 -2.56 0.69 19.34
N PRO A 41 -3.64 0.00 19.73
CA PRO A 41 -3.82 -1.41 19.40
C PRO A 41 -3.55 -1.55 17.90
N LYS A 42 -2.53 -2.35 17.56
CA LYS A 42 -2.20 -2.63 16.17
C LYS A 42 -3.51 -3.07 15.51
N PRO A 43 -3.91 -2.47 14.38
CA PRO A 43 -5.17 -2.84 13.73
C PRO A 43 -5.19 -4.36 13.58
N THR A 44 -6.20 -4.99 14.18
CA THR A 44 -6.39 -6.44 14.10
C THR A 44 -6.48 -6.81 12.62
N PRO A 45 -5.74 -7.83 12.15
CA PRO A 45 -5.73 -8.24 10.76
C PRO A 45 -7.16 -8.39 10.27
N SER A 46 -7.38 -7.66 9.19
CA SER A 46 -8.69 -7.28 8.71
C SER A 46 -9.14 -8.40 7.79
N ASP A 47 -9.77 -9.46 8.32
CA ASP A 47 -10.19 -10.71 7.63
C ASP A 47 -9.25 -11.12 6.47
N PRO A 48 -8.40 -12.16 6.61
CA PRO A 48 -7.34 -12.52 5.66
C PRO A 48 -7.84 -12.95 4.26
N ARG A 49 -9.11 -12.75 3.93
CA ARG A 49 -9.79 -13.14 2.70
C ARG A 49 -10.52 -11.99 2.00
N ARG A 50 -10.23 -10.74 2.35
CA ARG A 50 -10.86 -9.56 1.72
C ARG A 50 -10.69 -9.48 0.19
N PHE A 51 -9.58 -10.00 -0.33
CA PHE A 51 -9.34 -10.11 -1.77
C PHE A 51 -10.23 -11.15 -2.46
N ILE A 52 -10.88 -12.08 -1.75
CA ILE A 52 -11.72 -13.10 -2.38
C ILE A 52 -12.92 -12.44 -3.04
N GLY A 53 -13.11 -12.75 -4.32
CA GLY A 53 -14.18 -12.17 -5.12
C GLY A 53 -13.78 -12.00 -6.57
N ARG A 54 -14.68 -11.37 -7.33
CA ARG A 54 -14.42 -10.94 -8.70
C ARG A 54 -14.10 -9.45 -8.66
N TRP A 55 -13.08 -9.08 -9.41
CA TRP A 55 -12.53 -7.73 -9.50
C TRP A 55 -12.28 -7.39 -10.97
N ALA A 56 -12.28 -6.11 -11.32
CA ALA A 56 -11.98 -5.65 -12.67
C ALA A 56 -11.41 -4.23 -12.62
N ARG A 57 -10.80 -3.71 -13.69
CA ARG A 57 -10.27 -2.34 -13.68
C ARG A 57 -11.36 -1.27 -13.73
N SER A 58 -12.58 -1.66 -14.12
CA SER A 58 -13.77 -0.82 -14.08
C SER A 58 -15.04 -1.68 -13.96
N ALA A 59 -16.17 -1.06 -13.60
CA ALA A 59 -17.45 -1.75 -13.47
C ALA A 59 -17.90 -2.41 -14.79
N ASP A 60 -17.69 -1.75 -15.94
CA ASP A 60 -18.05 -2.28 -17.26
C ASP A 60 -17.25 -3.54 -17.64
N GLN A 61 -16.07 -3.73 -17.04
CA GLN A 61 -15.21 -4.88 -17.29
C GLN A 61 -15.56 -6.10 -16.43
N CYS A 62 -16.44 -5.96 -15.44
CA CYS A 62 -16.82 -7.07 -14.56
C CYS A 62 -17.43 -8.28 -15.27
N GLU A 63 -17.99 -8.09 -16.47
CA GLU A 63 -18.52 -9.18 -17.29
C GLU A 63 -17.50 -9.70 -18.31
N THR A 64 -16.55 -8.88 -18.76
CA THR A 64 -15.74 -9.15 -19.95
C THR A 64 -14.27 -9.40 -19.63
N ASP A 65 -13.69 -8.67 -18.68
CA ASP A 65 -12.27 -8.68 -18.35
C ASP A 65 -12.05 -8.59 -16.84
N TRP A 66 -12.37 -9.70 -16.17
CA TRP A 66 -12.29 -9.79 -14.72
C TRP A 66 -11.13 -10.66 -14.24
N TRP A 67 -10.79 -10.40 -12.99
CA TRP A 67 -9.86 -11.09 -12.12
C TRP A 67 -10.68 -11.77 -11.02
N ARG A 68 -10.52 -13.07 -10.83
CA ARG A 68 -11.24 -13.78 -9.77
C ARG A 68 -10.26 -14.44 -8.83
N PHE A 69 -10.35 -14.04 -7.58
CA PHE A 69 -9.53 -14.54 -6.50
C PHE A 69 -10.35 -15.49 -5.63
N TRP A 70 -9.76 -16.65 -5.35
CA TRP A 70 -10.13 -17.60 -4.32
C TRP A 70 -9.08 -17.59 -3.21
N ALA A 71 -9.22 -18.46 -2.22
CA ALA A 71 -8.26 -18.53 -1.11
C ALA A 71 -6.86 -19.01 -1.54
N ASP A 72 -6.81 -19.84 -2.58
CA ASP A 72 -5.64 -20.58 -3.04
C ASP A 72 -5.38 -20.39 -4.55
N GLU A 73 -6.15 -19.54 -5.23
CA GLU A 73 -6.13 -19.44 -6.68
C GLU A 73 -6.52 -18.04 -7.19
N LEU A 74 -5.89 -17.61 -8.28
CA LEU A 74 -6.26 -16.44 -9.08
C LEU A 74 -6.47 -16.85 -10.53
N ARG A 75 -7.57 -16.40 -11.14
CA ARG A 75 -7.80 -16.49 -12.59
C ARG A 75 -8.11 -15.14 -13.22
N THR A 76 -7.65 -14.95 -14.45
CA THR A 76 -8.12 -13.88 -15.33
C THR A 76 -8.97 -14.45 -16.47
N LYS A 77 -9.99 -13.69 -16.89
CA LYS A 77 -10.88 -14.13 -17.99
C LYS A 77 -10.20 -14.02 -19.35
N THR A 78 -9.52 -12.91 -19.61
CA THR A 78 -9.04 -12.55 -20.96
C THR A 78 -7.70 -13.19 -21.31
N GLU A 79 -6.78 -13.23 -20.36
CA GLU A 79 -5.39 -13.66 -20.59
C GLU A 79 -5.21 -15.17 -20.37
N GLY A 80 -6.23 -15.85 -19.83
CA GLY A 80 -6.14 -17.27 -19.47
C GLY A 80 -5.09 -17.54 -18.39
N MET A 81 -4.67 -16.50 -17.66
CA MET A 81 -3.70 -16.62 -16.58
C MET A 81 -4.36 -17.33 -15.41
N HIS A 82 -3.66 -18.34 -14.89
CA HIS A 82 -4.04 -19.08 -13.70
C HIS A 82 -2.86 -19.07 -12.75
N CYS A 83 -3.01 -18.46 -11.58
CA CYS A 83 -1.99 -18.50 -10.54
C CYS A 83 -2.45 -19.29 -9.32
N ASP A 84 -1.60 -20.20 -8.85
CA ASP A 84 -1.77 -20.81 -7.53
C ASP A 84 -1.29 -19.81 -6.48
N ILE A 85 -2.13 -19.49 -5.49
CA ILE A 85 -1.75 -18.66 -4.34
C ILE A 85 -1.09 -19.58 -3.30
N LEU A 86 0.19 -19.31 -3.05
CA LEU A 86 0.96 -20.09 -2.09
C LEU A 86 0.52 -19.75 -0.66
N PRO A 87 0.53 -20.73 0.26
CA PRO A 87 0.18 -20.48 1.64
C PRO A 87 1.08 -19.39 2.25
N PRO A 88 0.54 -18.55 3.15
CA PRO A 88 1.35 -17.61 3.91
C PRO A 88 2.37 -18.40 4.71
N ASP A 89 3.63 -17.94 4.72
CA ASP A 89 4.61 -18.43 5.69
C ASP A 89 4.60 -17.55 6.94
N ALA A 90 5.41 -17.90 7.93
CA ALA A 90 5.48 -17.18 9.20
C ALA A 90 5.91 -15.70 9.07
N SER A 91 6.39 -15.27 7.89
CA SER A 91 6.78 -13.88 7.59
C SER A 91 5.72 -13.08 6.85
N PHE A 92 4.57 -13.66 6.52
CA PHE A 92 3.61 -13.07 5.59
C PHE A 92 2.57 -12.16 6.25
N SER A 93 2.29 -11.00 5.65
CA SER A 93 1.17 -10.13 6.03
C SER A 93 -0.09 -10.47 5.22
N ASP A 94 -1.23 -9.97 5.68
CA ASP A 94 -2.54 -10.02 5.00
C ASP A 94 -2.60 -9.14 3.73
N THR A 95 -1.52 -8.40 3.45
CA THR A 95 -1.37 -7.48 2.32
C THR A 95 -0.38 -7.99 1.28
N GLU A 96 0.14 -9.20 1.40
CA GLU A 96 0.99 -9.81 0.38
C GLU A 96 0.30 -11.05 -0.18
N LEU A 97 0.56 -11.38 -1.44
CA LEU A 97 0.14 -12.61 -2.11
C LEU A 97 1.31 -13.17 -2.91
N ARG A 98 1.74 -14.38 -2.60
CA ARG A 98 2.73 -15.07 -3.43
C ARG A 98 2.02 -15.99 -4.37
N THR A 99 2.35 -15.88 -5.65
CA THR A 99 1.66 -16.61 -6.68
C THR A 99 2.63 -17.35 -7.59
N VAL A 100 2.16 -18.49 -8.12
CA VAL A 100 2.82 -19.20 -9.21
C VAL A 100 1.87 -19.18 -10.40
N CYS A 101 2.10 -18.24 -11.31
CA CYS A 101 1.27 -18.00 -12.47
C CYS A 101 1.64 -18.90 -13.64
N ARG A 102 0.62 -19.42 -14.33
CA ARG A 102 0.71 -20.18 -15.57
C ARG A 102 -0.08 -19.44 -16.64
N MET A 103 0.55 -19.28 -17.80
CA MET A 103 0.00 -18.69 -19.02
C MET A 103 0.20 -19.68 -20.18
N PRO A 104 -0.47 -19.50 -21.33
CA PRO A 104 -0.31 -20.39 -22.48
C PRO A 104 1.13 -20.48 -23.02
N ASP A 105 1.93 -19.44 -22.85
CA ASP A 105 3.30 -19.29 -23.35
C ASP A 105 4.39 -19.60 -22.31
N GLY A 106 4.01 -19.83 -21.04
CA GLY A 106 4.96 -20.11 -19.97
C GLY A 106 4.40 -19.90 -18.57
N GLY A 107 5.27 -19.83 -17.58
CA GLY A 107 4.87 -19.53 -16.20
C GLY A 107 5.94 -18.75 -15.47
N PHE A 108 5.52 -18.02 -14.46
CA PHE A 108 6.40 -17.19 -13.63
C PHE A 108 5.93 -17.21 -12.18
N ARG A 109 6.80 -16.74 -11.28
CA ARG A 109 6.49 -16.54 -9.87
C ARG A 109 6.56 -15.06 -9.59
N GLU A 110 5.66 -14.58 -8.76
CA GLU A 110 5.63 -13.16 -8.39
C GLU A 110 5.03 -12.99 -6.99
N THR A 111 5.48 -11.94 -6.31
CA THR A 111 4.90 -11.48 -5.04
C THR A 111 4.13 -10.18 -5.26
N TRP A 112 2.87 -10.17 -4.85
CA TRP A 112 1.95 -9.07 -5.10
C TRP A 112 1.62 -8.42 -3.76
N THR A 113 1.78 -7.11 -3.65
CA THR A 113 1.28 -6.35 -2.50
C THR A 113 -0.13 -5.86 -2.82
N LEU A 114 -1.06 -6.13 -1.91
CA LEU A 114 -2.44 -5.69 -1.96
C LEU A 114 -2.65 -4.52 -0.99
N SER A 115 -3.29 -3.47 -1.46
CA SER A 115 -3.88 -2.43 -0.61
C SER A 115 -5.34 -2.23 -0.97
N TYR A 116 -6.17 -1.93 0.02
CA TYR A 116 -7.61 -1.76 -0.18
C TYR A 116 -8.03 -0.32 0.12
N GLY A 117 -9.07 0.15 -0.58
CA GLY A 117 -9.77 1.35 -0.18
C GLY A 117 -10.54 1.16 1.13
N ASP A 118 -10.95 2.27 1.76
CA ASP A 118 -11.61 2.28 3.06
C ASP A 118 -12.91 1.43 3.11
N ASP A 119 -13.59 1.29 1.98
CA ASP A 119 -14.85 0.56 1.82
C ASP A 119 -14.67 -0.90 1.35
N ALA A 120 -13.43 -1.34 1.12
CA ALA A 120 -13.09 -2.63 0.52
C ALA A 120 -13.79 -2.92 -0.83
N GLN A 121 -14.22 -1.88 -1.54
CA GLN A 121 -14.74 -1.96 -2.91
C GLN A 121 -13.66 -1.67 -3.95
N THR A 122 -12.54 -1.08 -3.54
CA THR A 122 -11.36 -0.91 -4.38
C THR A 122 -10.17 -1.69 -3.81
N MET A 123 -9.35 -2.20 -4.71
CA MET A 123 -8.12 -2.91 -4.40
C MET A 123 -7.05 -2.51 -5.39
N THR A 124 -5.88 -2.14 -4.89
CA THR A 124 -4.70 -1.90 -5.68
C THR A 124 -3.75 -3.08 -5.52
N ILE A 125 -3.32 -3.64 -6.64
CA ILE A 125 -2.32 -4.69 -6.71
C ILE A 125 -1.02 -4.05 -7.19
N ARG A 126 0.06 -4.25 -6.44
CA ARG A 126 1.40 -3.85 -6.84
C ARG A 126 2.31 -5.07 -6.97
N GLY A 127 2.93 -5.25 -8.13
CA GLY A 127 3.92 -6.31 -8.36
C GLY A 127 5.34 -5.89 -8.00
N GLU A 128 6.28 -6.83 -8.01
CA GLU A 128 7.66 -6.63 -7.52
C GLU A 128 8.45 -5.61 -8.35
N GLU A 129 8.15 -5.47 -9.64
CA GLU A 129 8.82 -4.49 -10.52
C GLU A 129 8.13 -3.10 -10.50
N GLY A 130 7.14 -2.93 -9.62
CA GLY A 130 6.43 -1.66 -9.42
C GLY A 130 5.23 -1.46 -10.35
N GLN A 131 4.85 -2.45 -11.16
CA GLN A 131 3.54 -2.45 -11.83
C GLN A 131 2.44 -2.26 -10.79
N GLU A 132 1.47 -1.41 -11.10
CA GLU A 132 0.31 -1.17 -10.26
C GLU A 132 -0.98 -1.29 -11.06
N VAL A 133 -1.96 -2.00 -10.51
CA VAL A 133 -3.28 -2.19 -11.10
C VAL A 133 -4.31 -1.86 -10.05
N GLU A 134 -5.12 -0.84 -10.32
CA GLU A 134 -6.31 -0.53 -9.53
C GLU A 134 -7.50 -1.36 -10.04
N LEU A 135 -8.22 -1.95 -9.10
CA LEU A 135 -9.35 -2.82 -9.34
C LEU A 135 -10.54 -2.39 -8.49
N VAL A 136 -11.73 -2.50 -9.06
CA VAL A 136 -13.02 -2.38 -8.39
C VAL A 136 -13.63 -3.76 -8.20
N LYS A 137 -14.34 -3.94 -7.09
CA LYS A 137 -15.07 -5.17 -6.80
C LYS A 137 -16.28 -5.28 -7.72
N CYS A 138 -16.50 -6.47 -8.26
CA CYS A 138 -17.65 -6.78 -9.07
C CYS A 138 -18.78 -7.34 -8.19
N GLU A 139 -20.01 -6.90 -8.46
CA GLU A 139 -21.23 -7.37 -7.78
C GLU A 139 -21.66 -8.78 -8.17
#